data_AF-A0A924K5S5-F1
#
_entry.id   AF-A0A924K5S5-F1
#
_cell.length_a   1.000
_cell.length_b   1.000
_cell.length_c   1.000
_cell.angle_alpha   90.00
_cell.angle_beta   90.00
_cell.angle_gamma   90.00
#
_symmetry.space_group_name_H-M   'P 1'
#
loop_
_entity.id
_entity.type
_entity.pdbx_description
1 polymer ?
#
loop_
_entity_poly.entity_id
_entity_poly.type
_entity_poly.pdbx_seq_one_letter_code
_entity_poly.pdbx_strand_id
1 'polypeptide(L)'
;MSLVIGKINLELKFKKRVTELFANLENISNKNYAVKQSDRLLELVHRYFRYVLKNGQPYIGDIRLTQSGFLKSDFKRGFIKISGEQYLSVQKLQFIWKDKTSIFLQV
;
A
#
# COMPACT_ATOMS: atom_id res chain seq x y z
N MET A 1 -32.71 3.67 -5.93
CA MET A 1 -32.23 3.58 -4.52
C MET A 1 -31.18 2.48 -4.27
N SER A 2 -31.08 1.43 -5.10
CA SER A 2 -30.14 0.29 -4.93
C SER A 2 -28.63 0.65 -5.06
N LEU A 3 -28.25 1.50 -6.02
CA LEU A 3 -26.83 1.84 -6.29
C LEU A 3 -26.12 2.53 -5.12
N VAL A 4 -26.85 3.35 -4.35
CA VAL A 4 -26.28 4.08 -3.21
C VAL A 4 -25.95 3.13 -2.06
N ILE A 5 -26.84 2.15 -1.81
CA ILE A 5 -26.65 1.12 -0.77
C ILE A 5 -25.47 0.22 -1.12
N GLY A 6 -25.34 -0.19 -2.39
CA GLY A 6 -24.19 -0.97 -2.86
C GLY A 6 -22.85 -0.27 -2.64
N LYS A 7 -22.78 1.04 -2.94
CA LYS A 7 -21.58 1.85 -2.73
C LYS A 7 -21.22 1.99 -1.25
N ILE A 8 -22.19 2.23 -0.38
CA ILE A 8 -21.96 2.33 1.07
C ILE A 8 -21.45 0.99 1.63
N ASN A 9 -22.03 -0.13 1.21
CA ASN A 9 -21.61 -1.45 1.67
C ASN A 9 -20.16 -1.77 1.25
N LEU A 10 -19.77 -1.40 0.03
CA LEU A 10 -18.40 -1.55 -0.47
C LEU A 10 -17.39 -0.73 0.36
N GLU A 11 -17.74 0.51 0.68
CA GLU A 11 -16.93 1.39 1.53
C GLU A 11 -16.77 0.85 2.96
N LEU A 12 -17.84 0.30 3.54
CA LEU A 12 -17.79 -0.31 4.87
C LEU A 12 -16.92 -1.57 4.87
N LYS A 13 -17.05 -2.43 3.86
CA LYS A 13 -16.19 -3.62 3.70
C LYS A 13 -14.73 -3.24 3.54
N PHE A 14 -14.45 -2.19 2.77
CA PHE A 14 -13.10 -1.68 2.61
C PHE A 14 -12.50 -1.21 3.94
N LYS A 15 -13.21 -0.33 4.65
CA LYS A 15 -12.77 0.16 5.96
C LYS A 15 -12.50 -0.98 6.93
N LYS A 16 -13.37 -2.00 6.95
CA LYS A 16 -13.18 -3.18 7.80
C LYS A 16 -11.87 -3.91 7.49
N ARG A 17 -11.58 -4.18 6.20
CA ARG A 17 -10.33 -4.84 5.79
C ARG A 17 -9.09 -4.01 6.14
N VAL A 18 -9.16 -2.69 5.94
CA VAL A 18 -8.09 -1.78 6.35
C VAL A 18 -7.87 -1.89 7.86
N THR A 19 -8.93 -1.77 8.67
CA THR A 19 -8.80 -1.92 10.14
C THR A 19 -8.23 -3.28 10.53
N GLU A 20 -8.67 -4.38 9.93
CA GLU A 20 -8.14 -5.73 10.19
C GLU A 20 -6.66 -5.88 9.80
N LEU A 21 -6.22 -5.22 8.74
CA LEU A 21 -4.81 -5.20 8.31
C LEU A 21 -3.90 -4.57 9.37
N PHE A 22 -4.36 -3.51 10.03
CA PHE A 22 -3.60 -2.77 11.03
C PHE A 22 -3.80 -3.27 12.47
N ALA A 23 -4.92 -3.93 12.79
CA ALA A 23 -5.25 -4.34 14.15
C ALA A 23 -4.34 -5.43 14.73
N ASN A 24 -3.67 -6.21 13.89
CA ASN A 24 -2.84 -7.35 14.30
C ASN A 24 -1.34 -7.11 14.09
N LEU A 25 -0.92 -5.86 13.94
CA LEU A 25 0.50 -5.54 13.77
C LEU A 25 1.21 -5.61 15.13
N GLU A 26 2.34 -6.32 15.17
CA GLU A 26 3.27 -6.25 16.29
C GLU A 26 3.76 -4.81 16.46
N ASN A 27 3.95 -4.40 17.71
CA ASN A 27 4.62 -3.14 17.98
C ASN A 27 6.11 -3.31 17.66
N ILE A 28 6.55 -2.75 16.53
CA ILE A 28 7.95 -2.77 16.08
C ILE A 28 8.66 -1.44 16.27
N SER A 29 8.09 -0.51 17.05
CA SER A 29 8.69 0.81 17.31
C SER A 29 10.10 0.75 17.92
N ASN A 30 10.43 -0.37 18.57
CA ASN A 30 11.75 -0.64 19.15
C ASN A 30 12.67 -1.48 18.25
N LYS A 31 12.22 -1.89 17.05
CA LYS A 31 13.02 -2.67 16.11
C LYS A 31 13.74 -1.73 15.15
N ASN A 32 15.06 -1.81 15.12
CA ASN A 32 15.91 -1.06 14.19
C ASN A 32 16.52 -1.99 13.14
N TYR A 33 16.67 -1.48 11.92
CA TYR A 33 17.34 -2.16 10.83
C TYR A 33 18.83 -2.36 11.15
N ALA A 34 19.33 -3.58 10.94
CA ALA A 34 20.74 -3.91 11.06
C ALA A 34 21.23 -4.57 9.76
N VAL A 35 22.35 -4.07 9.22
CA VAL A 35 22.90 -4.51 7.92
C VAL A 35 23.14 -6.04 7.85
N LYS A 36 23.53 -6.66 8.98
CA LYS A 36 23.76 -8.12 9.09
C LYS A 36 22.51 -8.98 8.86
N GLN A 37 21.31 -8.40 8.90
CA GLN A 37 20.07 -9.15 8.65
C GLN A 37 19.86 -9.44 7.15
N SER A 38 20.66 -8.83 6.27
CA SER A 38 20.52 -8.93 4.80
C SER A 38 21.43 -10.00 4.15
N ASP A 39 22.19 -10.77 4.94
CA ASP A 39 23.18 -11.73 4.44
C ASP A 39 22.59 -12.93 3.66
N ARG A 40 21.25 -13.10 3.71
CA ARG A 40 20.51 -14.15 2.97
C ARG A 40 19.86 -13.67 1.68
N LEU A 41 20.02 -12.39 1.31
CA LEU A 41 19.43 -11.82 0.09
C LEU A 41 20.42 -11.90 -1.08
N LEU A 42 19.88 -12.00 -2.31
CA LEU A 42 20.66 -11.88 -3.54
C LEU A 42 21.49 -10.59 -3.53
N GLU A 43 22.70 -10.63 -4.10
CA GLU A 43 23.65 -9.51 -4.05
C GLU A 43 23.06 -8.19 -4.56
N LEU A 44 22.23 -8.24 -5.61
CA LEU A 44 21.57 -7.06 -6.18
C LEU A 44 20.60 -6.39 -5.19
N VAL A 45 19.81 -7.19 -4.49
CA VAL A 45 18.86 -6.70 -3.49
C VAL A 45 19.62 -6.12 -2.30
N HIS A 46 20.68 -6.80 -1.87
CA HIS A 46 21.52 -6.32 -0.80
C HIS A 46 22.21 -4.99 -1.14
N ARG A 47 22.74 -4.86 -2.37
CA ARG A 47 23.35 -3.62 -2.86
C ARG A 47 22.34 -2.48 -2.85
N TYR A 48 21.14 -2.69 -3.36
CA TYR A 48 20.08 -1.68 -3.33
C TYR A 48 19.71 -1.27 -1.90
N PHE A 49 19.49 -2.23 -1.00
CA PHE A 49 19.12 -1.96 0.39
C PHE A 49 20.19 -1.17 1.16
N ARG A 50 21.48 -1.41 0.88
CA ARG A 50 22.57 -0.60 1.46
C ARG A 50 22.49 0.89 1.07
N TYR A 51 21.95 1.21 -0.10
CA TYR A 51 21.80 2.60 -0.54
C TYR A 51 20.58 3.28 0.08
N VAL A 52 19.48 2.56 0.24
CA VAL A 52 18.20 3.15 0.68
C VAL A 52 17.92 2.99 2.17
N LEU A 53 18.55 2.03 2.86
CA LEU A 53 18.37 1.77 4.29
C LEU A 53 19.64 2.12 5.08
N LYS A 54 19.51 3.04 6.04
CA LYS A 54 20.60 3.40 6.95
C LYS A 54 20.64 2.44 8.13
N ASN A 55 21.84 2.00 8.53
CA ASN A 55 22.01 1.17 9.72
C ASN A 55 21.47 1.89 10.96
N GLY A 56 20.70 1.19 11.80
CA GLY A 56 20.11 1.75 13.01
C GLY A 56 18.82 2.55 12.81
N GLN A 57 18.34 2.73 11.57
CA GLN A 57 17.04 3.37 11.35
C GLN A 57 15.88 2.48 11.83
N PRO A 58 14.77 3.04 12.31
CA PRO A 58 13.58 2.27 12.67
C PRO A 58 13.05 1.46 11.48
N TYR A 59 12.52 0.27 11.75
CA TYR A 59 11.84 -0.53 10.74
C TYR A 59 10.53 0.14 10.30
N ILE A 60 10.28 0.13 8.98
CA ILE A 60 8.98 0.52 8.44
C ILE A 60 8.00 -0.63 8.70
N GLY A 61 6.99 -0.39 9.54
CA GLY A 61 5.97 -1.38 9.85
C GLY A 61 4.89 -1.45 8.78
N ASP A 62 4.44 -0.28 8.38
CA ASP A 62 3.36 -0.12 7.42
C ASP A 62 3.49 1.16 6.61
N ILE A 63 2.84 1.17 5.45
CA ILE A 63 2.85 2.30 4.52
C ILE A 63 1.43 2.51 4.02
N ARG A 64 0.95 3.76 4.14
CA ARG A 64 -0.23 4.25 3.45
C ARG A 64 0.19 5.21 2.35
N LEU A 65 -0.07 4.84 1.11
CA LEU A 65 0.20 5.66 -0.06
C LEU A 65 -1.12 6.20 -0.61
N THR A 66 -1.20 7.52 -0.76
CA THR A 66 -2.30 8.18 -1.47
C THR A 66 -1.78 8.74 -2.78
N GLN A 67 -2.43 8.38 -3.89
CA GLN A 67 -2.06 8.86 -5.22
C GLN A 67 -3.25 9.50 -5.89
N SER A 68 -3.02 10.57 -6.64
CA SER A 68 -4.02 11.20 -7.49
C SER A 68 -3.36 11.75 -8.74
N GLY A 69 -4.08 11.75 -9.86
CA GLY A 69 -3.52 12.19 -11.12
C GLY A 69 -4.40 11.85 -12.30
N PHE A 70 -3.78 11.72 -13.47
CA PHE A 70 -4.46 11.40 -14.71
C PHE A 70 -3.81 10.18 -15.36
N LEU A 71 -4.62 9.19 -15.72
CA LEU A 71 -4.21 7.99 -16.43
C LEU A 71 -4.73 8.06 -17.86
N LYS A 72 -3.85 7.82 -18.83
CA LYS A 72 -4.24 7.61 -20.23
C LYS A 72 -4.24 6.10 -20.50
N SER A 73 -5.42 5.50 -20.57
CA SER A 73 -5.57 4.05 -20.74
C SER A 73 -5.44 3.58 -22.19
N ASP A 74 -5.56 4.48 -23.16
CA ASP A 74 -5.44 4.22 -24.60
C ASP A 74 -5.03 5.51 -25.32
N PHE A 75 -4.33 5.40 -26.45
CA PHE A 75 -3.92 6.53 -27.27
C PHE A 75 -5.08 7.37 -27.81
N LYS A 76 -6.23 6.74 -28.10
CA LYS A 76 -7.46 7.34 -28.64
C LYS A 76 -8.36 7.94 -27.56
N ARG A 77 -8.36 7.39 -26.34
CA ARG A 77 -9.13 7.90 -25.19
C ARG A 77 -8.42 9.07 -24.51
N GLY A 78 -9.22 10.02 -24.02
CA GLY A 78 -8.76 11.14 -23.22
C GLY A 78 -8.20 10.72 -21.86
N PHE A 79 -7.52 11.64 -21.19
CA PHE A 79 -7.00 11.42 -19.84
C PHE A 79 -8.14 11.20 -18.83
N ILE A 80 -8.02 10.16 -18.00
CA ILE A 80 -8.99 9.81 -16.96
C ILE A 80 -8.40 10.21 -15.61
N LYS A 81 -9.14 10.99 -14.81
CA LYS A 81 -8.71 11.32 -13.45
C LYS A 81 -8.77 10.06 -12.57
N ILE A 82 -7.68 9.78 -11.89
CA ILE A 82 -7.55 8.68 -10.94
C ILE A 82 -7.25 9.20 -9.55
N SER A 83 -7.75 8.49 -8.55
CA SER A 83 -7.31 8.61 -7.16
C SER A 83 -7.29 7.23 -6.53
N GLY A 84 -6.18 6.86 -5.92
CA GLY A 84 -5.99 5.55 -5.32
C GLY A 84 -5.42 5.64 -3.91
N GLU A 85 -5.77 4.67 -3.08
CA GLU A 85 -5.14 4.45 -1.78
C GLU A 85 -4.56 3.03 -1.75
N GLN A 86 -3.29 2.92 -1.37
CA GLN A 86 -2.60 1.65 -1.19
C GLN A 86 -2.11 1.52 0.25
N TYR A 87 -2.41 0.37 0.86
CA TYR A 87 -2.01 0.04 2.22
C TYR A 87 -1.12 -1.20 2.15
N LEU A 88 0.08 -1.10 2.71
CA LEU A 88 1.08 -2.16 2.74
C LEU A 88 1.47 -2.44 4.19
N SER A 89 1.46 -3.71 4.59
CA SER A 89 2.09 -4.16 5.82
C SER A 89 3.37 -4.94 5.50
N VAL A 90 4.47 -4.54 6.13
CA VAL A 90 5.78 -5.21 5.99
C VAL A 90 5.89 -6.39 6.96
N GLN A 91 5.14 -6.34 8.08
CA GLN A 91 5.16 -7.38 9.11
C GLN A 91 4.44 -8.67 8.65
N LYS A 92 3.36 -8.51 7.89
CA LYS A 92 2.65 -9.60 7.24
C LYS A 92 2.42 -9.16 5.82
N LEU A 93 3.05 -9.84 4.85
CA LEU A 93 3.06 -9.45 3.43
C LEU A 93 1.61 -9.46 2.88
N GLN A 94 0.92 -8.34 3.07
CA GLN A 94 -0.48 -8.15 2.74
C GLN A 94 -0.63 -6.75 2.16
N PHE A 95 -1.37 -6.65 1.08
CA PHE A 95 -1.63 -5.41 0.37
C PHE A 95 -3.13 -5.22 0.20
N ILE A 96 -3.59 -3.99 0.39
CA ILE A 96 -4.94 -3.57 0.03
C ILE A 96 -4.81 -2.39 -0.91
N TRP A 97 -5.47 -2.48 -2.06
CA TRP A 97 -5.50 -1.45 -3.07
C TRP A 97 -6.94 -1.00 -3.27
N LYS A 98 -7.20 0.31 -3.26
CA LYS A 98 -8.46 0.89 -3.68
C LYS A 98 -8.23 1.96 -4.73
N ASP A 99 -8.82 1.77 -5.90
CA ASP A 99 -8.84 2.78 -6.96
C ASP A 99 -10.21 3.36 -7.16
N LYS A 100 -10.21 4.65 -7.42
CA LYS A 100 -11.38 5.39 -7.87
C LYS A 100 -11.02 6.08 -9.18
N THR A 101 -11.66 5.60 -10.24
CA THR A 101 -11.70 6.29 -11.53
C THR A 101 -13.01 7.10 -11.59
N SER A 102 -13.11 8.06 -12.53
CA SER A 102 -14.36 8.80 -12.74
C SER A 102 -15.55 7.93 -13.17
N ILE A 103 -15.30 6.66 -13.56
CA ILE A 103 -16.29 5.74 -14.14
C ILE A 103 -16.50 4.50 -13.24
N PHE A 104 -15.54 4.13 -12.38
CA PHE A 104 -15.59 2.88 -11.61
C PHE A 104 -14.78 2.94 -10.31
N LEU A 105 -15.23 2.19 -9.29
CA LEU A 105 -14.60 2.09 -7.97
C LEU A 105 -14.24 0.61 -7.76
N GLN A 106 -12.94 0.30 -7.76
CA GLN A 106 -12.41 -1.06 -7.60
C GLN A 106 -11.75 -1.17 -6.22
N VAL A 107 -12.14 -2.20 -5.46
CA VAL A 107 -11.75 -2.46 -4.06
C VAL A 107 -11.25 -3.89 -3.93
#